data_AF-A0A2V8X3L5-F1
#
_entry.id   AF-A0A2V8X3L5-F1
#
_cell.length_a   1.000
_cell.length_b   1.000
_cell.length_c   1.000
_cell.angle_alpha   90.00
_cell.angle_beta   90.00
_cell.angle_gamma   90.00
#
_symmetry.space_group_name_H-M   'P 1'
#
loop_
_entity.id
_entity.type
_entity.pdbx_description
1 polymer ?
#
loop_
_entity_poly.entity_id
_entity_poly.type
_entity_poly.pdbx_seq_one_letter_code
_entity_poly.pdbx_strand_id
1 'polypeptide(L)' 'MDGSATLIAGGTAVEPKATRPGQMTAKDIMNGQTYNLKKGDIVVIPAGQPHWFKQVNGFINYLTVKSVQP' A
#
# COMPACT_ATOMS: atom_id res chain seq x y z
N MET A 1 8.12 14.16 6.49
CA MET A 1 7.43 12.90 6.81
C MET A 1 7.82 12.42 8.19
N ASP A 2 6.88 11.83 8.93
CA ASP A 2 7.07 11.36 10.31
C ASP A 2 6.07 10.25 10.67
N GLY A 3 6.26 9.57 11.80
CA GLY A 3 5.42 8.45 12.25
C GLY A 3 5.87 7.08 11.75
N SER A 4 5.03 6.06 11.96
CA SER A 4 5.32 4.67 11.54
C SER A 4 4.07 3.86 11.22
N ALA A 5 4.22 2.88 10.33
CA ALA A 5 3.14 2.01 9.89
C ALA A 5 3.68 0.66 9.41
N THR A 6 2.83 -0.36 9.42
CA THR A 6 3.07 -1.61 8.72
C THR A 6 2.35 -1.57 7.38
N LEU A 7 3.11 -1.57 6.30
CA LEU A 7 2.62 -1.70 4.93
C LEU A 7 2.66 -3.17 4.54
N ILE A 8 1.63 -3.65 3.84
CA ILE A 8 1.71 -4.89 3.07
C ILE A 8 1.50 -4.56 1.60
N ALA A 9 2.36 -5.10 0.75
CA ALA A 9 2.33 -4.89 -0.69
C ALA A 9 2.68 -6.17 -1.45
N GLY A 10 2.17 -6.30 -2.67
CA GLY A 10 2.33 -7.50 -3.48
C GLY A 10 1.33 -8.60 -3.14
N GLY A 11 1.56 -9.81 -3.65
CA GLY A 11 0.69 -10.94 -3.40
C GLY A 11 -0.65 -10.86 -4.14
N THR A 12 -1.69 -11.46 -3.56
CA THR A 12 -3.01 -11.61 -4.19
C THR A 12 -4.09 -10.92 -3.37
N ALA A 13 -4.81 -9.98 -3.99
CA ALA A 13 -5.98 -9.35 -3.39
C ALA A 13 -7.13 -10.36 -3.24
N VAL A 14 -7.73 -10.43 -2.05
CA VAL A 14 -8.87 -11.31 -1.74
C VAL A 14 -10.18 -10.57 -1.99
N GLU A 15 -11.06 -11.16 -2.81
CA GLU A 15 -12.34 -10.59 -3.21
C GLU A 15 -12.23 -9.13 -3.70
N PRO A 16 -11.34 -8.85 -4.70
CA PRO A 16 -11.12 -7.48 -5.15
C PRO A 16 -12.38 -6.91 -5.80
N LYS A 17 -12.68 -5.65 -5.49
CA LYS A 17 -13.77 -4.87 -6.08
C LYS A 17 -13.19 -3.61 -6.70
N ALA A 18 -13.39 -3.44 -8.00
CA ALA A 18 -13.06 -2.19 -8.66
C ALA A 18 -13.92 -1.06 -8.06
N THR A 19 -13.28 0.03 -7.66
CA THR A 19 -13.98 1.19 -7.09
C THR A 19 -14.00 2.37 -8.04
N ARG A 20 -12.94 2.54 -8.83
CA ARG A 20 -12.75 3.57 -9.89
C ARG A 20 -11.74 3.05 -10.93
N PRO A 21 -11.62 3.67 -12.11
CA PRO A 21 -10.58 3.29 -13.08
C PRO A 21 -9.18 3.23 -12.44
N GLY A 22 -8.53 2.07 -12.55
CA GLY A 22 -7.21 1.83 -11.96
C GLY A 22 -7.16 1.76 -10.42
N GLN A 23 -8.30 1.65 -9.73
CA GLN A 23 -8.38 1.53 -8.27
C GLN A 23 -9.31 0.38 -7.86
N MET A 24 -8.91 -0.33 -6.81
CA MET A 24 -9.71 -1.39 -6.21
C MET A 24 -9.63 -1.34 -4.68
N THR A 25 -10.61 -1.94 -4.02
CA THR A 25 -10.51 -2.38 -2.64
C THR A 25 -10.55 -3.90 -2.60
N ALA A 26 -10.06 -4.49 -1.52
CA ALA A 26 -10.11 -5.93 -1.28
C ALA A 26 -10.33 -6.19 0.20
N LYS A 27 -10.74 -7.41 0.54
CA LYS A 27 -10.93 -7.83 1.94
C LYS A 27 -9.60 -8.05 2.66
N ASP A 28 -8.61 -8.57 1.94
CA ASP A 28 -7.25 -8.81 2.45
C ASP A 28 -6.25 -8.93 1.29
N ILE A 29 -4.96 -9.07 1.62
CA ILE A 29 -3.88 -9.43 0.70
C ILE A 29 -3.24 -10.73 1.20
N MET A 30 -3.38 -11.82 0.44
CA MET A 30 -2.70 -13.09 0.71
C MET A 30 -1.29 -13.09 0.15
N ASN A 31 -0.33 -13.64 0.92
CA ASN A 31 1.07 -13.79 0.55
C ASN A 31 1.76 -12.47 0.12
N GLY A 32 1.28 -11.33 0.62
CA GLY A 32 1.93 -10.03 0.43
C GLY A 32 3.17 -9.88 1.32
N GLN A 33 4.13 -9.08 0.87
CA GLN A 33 5.30 -8.76 1.66
C GLN A 33 4.99 -7.64 2.66
N THR A 34 5.39 -7.85 3.91
CA THR A 34 5.20 -6.88 4.98
C THR A 34 6.44 -6.01 5.18
N TYR A 35 6.25 -4.70 5.30
CA TYR A 35 7.28 -3.70 5.54
C TYR A 35 6.91 -2.87 6.77
N ASN A 36 7.83 -2.74 7.71
CA ASN A 36 7.67 -1.85 8.85
C ASN A 36 8.32 -0.50 8.51
N LEU A 37 7.49 0.48 8.18
CA LEU A 37 7.91 1.79 7.73
C LEU A 37 8.20 2.71 8.92
N LYS A 38 9.29 3.46 8.81
CA LYS A 38 9.67 4.57 9.70
C LYS A 38 10.07 5.79 8.88
N LYS A 39 10.27 6.91 9.58
CA LYS A 39 10.75 8.15 8.98
C LYS A 39 12.03 7.92 8.15
N GLY A 40 11.98 8.34 6.89
CA GLY A 40 13.10 8.26 5.94
C GLY A 40 13.03 7.07 4.98
N ASP A 41 12.17 6.08 5.24
CA ASP A 41 11.99 4.95 4.33
C ASP A 41 11.31 5.38 3.02
N ILE A 42 11.71 4.76 1.92
CA ILE A 42 11.09 4.90 0.60
C ILE A 42 10.69 3.51 0.12
N VAL A 43 9.44 3.37 -0.34
CA VAL A 43 8.92 2.14 -0.96
C VAL A 43 8.43 2.46 -2.36
N VAL A 44 8.84 1.65 -3.33
CA VAL A 44 8.33 1.69 -4.70
C VAL A 44 7.43 0.49 -4.90
N ILE A 45 6.17 0.74 -5.28
CA ILE A 45 5.18 -0.30 -5.53
C ILE A 45 4.91 -0.34 -7.03
N PRO A 46 5.23 -1.45 -7.73
CA PRO A 46 4.91 -1.59 -9.14
C PRO A 46 3.41 -1.43 -9.43
N ALA A 47 3.08 -0.91 -10.61
CA ALA A 47 1.69 -0.76 -11.04
C ALA A 47 0.94 -2.10 -10.99
N GLY A 48 -0.33 -2.07 -10.57
CA GLY A 48 -1.18 -3.25 -10.46
C GLY A 48 -0.99 -4.08 -9.18
N GLN A 49 0.03 -3.80 -8.35
CA GLN A 49 0.23 -4.54 -7.10
C GLN A 49 -0.71 -4.03 -5.99
N PRO A 50 -1.47 -4.92 -5.33
CA PRO A 50 -2.28 -4.54 -4.18
C PRO A 50 -1.37 -4.07 -3.05
N HIS A 51 -1.78 -3.02 -2.36
CA HIS A 51 -1.08 -2.49 -1.21
C HIS A 51 -2.01 -1.69 -0.31
N TRP A 52 -1.74 -1.74 1.00
CA TRP A 52 -2.41 -0.91 2.01
C TRP A 52 -1.59 -0.88 3.31
N PHE A 53 -1.88 0.09 4.17
CA PHE A 53 -1.40 0.07 5.55
C PHE A 53 -2.21 -0.94 6.35
N LYS A 54 -1.58 -2.06 6.70
CA LYS A 54 -2.19 -3.10 7.56
C LYS A 54 -2.35 -2.60 9.00
N GLN A 55 -1.45 -1.71 9.43
CA GLN A 55 -1.50 -1.07 10.73
C GLN A 55 -0.83 0.31 10.68
N VAL A 56 -1.39 1.28 11.38
CA VAL A 56 -0.77 2.60 11.61
C VAL A 56 -0.49 2.73 13.10
N ASN A 57 0.76 3.03 13.48
CA ASN A 57 1.16 3.14 14.88
C ASN A 57 1.00 4.59 15.35
N GLY A 58 -0.22 4.95 15.77
CA GLY A 58 -0.57 6.33 16.12
C GLY A 58 -0.83 7.17 14.88
N PHE A 59 0.24 7.63 14.20
CA PHE A 59 0.13 8.42 12.98
C PHE A 59 1.23 8.08 11.97
N ILE A 60 0.98 8.39 10.70
CA ILE A 60 2.00 8.44 9.66
C ILE A 60 1.71 9.62 8.72
N ASN A 61 2.72 10.44 8.49
CA ASN A 61 2.72 11.52 7.51
C ASN A 61 3.61 11.11 6.35
N TYR A 62 3.00 10.82 5.19
CA TYR A 62 3.68 10.28 4.02
C TYR A 62 3.32 11.07 2.75
N LEU A 63 4.20 11.03 1.75
CA LEU A 63 3.96 11.53 0.39
C LEU A 63 3.73 10.33 -0.50
N THR A 64 2.67 10.36 -1.29
CA THR A 64 2.43 9.38 -2.33
C THR A 64 2.58 10.05 -3.68
N VAL A 65 3.46 9.50 -4.51
CA VAL A 65 3.54 9.84 -5.93
C VAL A 65 2.96 8.65 -6.69
N LYS A 66 1.87 8.89 -7.42
CA LYS A 66 1.32 7.90 -8.35
C LYS A 66 1.76 8.29 -9.76
N SER A 67 2.63 7.49 -10.36
CA SER A 67 2.94 7.64 -11.78
C SER A 67 1.74 7.21 -12.61
N VAL A 68 1.23 8.11 -13.43
CA VAL A 68 0.20 7.86 -14.44
C VAL A 68 0.87 7.93 -15.81
N GLN A 69 1.75 6.97 -16.11
CA GLN A 69 2.18 6.82 -17.49
C GLN A 69 0.96 6.38 -18.35
N PRO A 70 0.84 6.90 -19.59
CA PRO A 70 -0.10 6.35 -20.57
C PRO A 70 0.15 4.85 -20.81
#